data_AF-X1QMY1-F1
#
_entry.id   AF-X1QMY1-F1
#
_cell.length_a   1.000
_cell.length_b   1.000
_cell.length_c   1.000
_cell.angle_alpha   90.00
_cell.angle_beta   90.00
_cell.angle_gamma   90.00
#
_symmetry.space_group_name_H-M   'P 1'
#
loop_
_entity.id
_entity.type
_entity.pdbx_description
1 polymer ?
#
loop_
_entity_poly.entity_id
_entity_poly.type
_entity_poly.pdbx_seq_one_letter_code
_entity_poly.pdbx_strand_id
1 'polypeptide(L)' 'KVISSFTILKCKTDVIETPDGKRHFESECLDKQARDYFSSCFEEEAILRINPKLILEEPKPAAEPSES' A
#
# COMPACT_ATOMS: atom_id res chain seq x y z
N LYS A 1 13.83 12.29 4.15
CA LYS A 1 12.64 12.60 4.98
C LYS A 1 11.74 11.37 5.01
N VAL A 2 11.26 10.92 6.17
CA VAL A 2 10.21 9.89 6.23
C VAL A 2 8.89 10.52 5.77
N ILE A 3 8.28 9.96 4.72
CA ILE A 3 7.00 10.44 4.17
C ILE A 3 5.82 9.51 4.48
N SER A 4 6.10 8.26 4.84
CA SER A 4 5.11 7.28 5.30
C SER A 4 5.82 6.17 6.07
N SER A 5 5.09 5.50 6.96
CA SER A 5 5.59 4.38 7.74
C SER A 5 4.50 3.31 7.84
N PHE A 6 4.89 2.05 7.75
CA PHE A 6 4.00 0.91 7.94
C PHE A 6 4.74 -0.26 8.56
N THR A 7 4.01 -1.27 9.04
CA THR A 7 4.60 -2.50 9.57
C THR A 7 4.05 -3.67 8.80
N ILE A 8 4.95 -4.51 8.29
CA ILE A 8 4.63 -5.69 7.51
C ILE A 8 5.62 -6.80 7.88
N LEU A 9 5.13 -8.04 8.03
CA LEU A 9 5.99 -9.20 8.32
C LEU A 9 6.98 -9.01 9.48
N LYS A 10 6.56 -8.30 10.54
CA LYS A 10 7.39 -7.94 11.72
C LYS A 10 8.60 -7.04 11.40
N CYS A 11 8.56 -6.34 10.28
CA CYS A 11 9.47 -5.27 9.93
C CYS A 11 8.72 -3.94 9.91
N LYS A 12 9.25 -2.94 10.61
CA LYS A 12 8.81 -1.56 10.46
C LYS A 12 9.50 -0.98 9.23
N THR A 13 8.72 -0.57 8.25
CA THR A 13 9.19 -0.06 6.96
C THR A 13 8.81 1.40 6.82
N ASP A 14 9.83 2.24 6.62
CA ASP A 14 9.70 3.65 6.35
C ASP A 14 9.92 3.93 4.86
N VAL A 15 9.09 4.80 4.30
CA VAL A 15 9.27 5.34 2.94
C VAL A 15 10.07 6.62 3.06
N ILE A 16 11.29 6.60 2.55
CA ILE A 16 12.22 7.72 2.62
C ILE A 16 12.23 8.46 1.28
N GLU A 17 12.03 9.78 1.34
CA GLU A 17 12.28 10.69 0.22
C GLU A 17 13.65 11.35 0.39
N THR A 18 14.51 11.21 -0.61
CA THR A 18 15.86 11.78 -0.64
C THR A 18 15.83 13.25 -1.11
N PRO A 19 16.90 14.02 -0.87
CA PRO A 19 16.96 15.42 -1.33
C PRO A 19 16.85 15.59 -2.85
N ASP A 20 17.26 14.58 -3.64
CA ASP A 20 17.12 14.54 -5.09
C ASP A 20 15.72 14.05 -5.56
N GLY A 21 14.78 13.84 -4.64
CA GLY A 21 13.40 13.46 -4.92
C GLY A 21 13.18 11.98 -5.22
N LYS A 22 14.21 11.13 -5.07
CA LYS A 22 14.06 9.68 -5.17
C LYS A 22 13.41 9.12 -3.91
N ARG A 23 12.82 7.93 -4.05
CA ARG A 23 12.14 7.23 -2.97
C ARG A 23 12.63 5.80 -2.84
N HIS A 24 12.86 5.36 -1.62
CA HIS A 24 13.20 3.98 -1.30
C HIS A 24 12.55 3.56 0.03
N PHE A 25 12.54 2.26 0.27
CA PHE A 25 12.07 1.68 1.52
C PHE A 25 13.27 1.37 2.42
N GLU A 26 13.18 1.74 3.70
CA GLU A 26 14.11 1.29 4.74
C GLU A 26 13.32 0.50 5.78
N SER A 27 13.81 -0.69 6.12
CA SER A 27 13.08 -1.62 6.99
C SER A 27 13.93 -2.08 8.16
N GLU A 28 13.38 -1.95 9.36
CA GLU A 28 13.94 -2.49 10.60
C GLU A 28 13.10 -3.68 11.05
N CYS A 29 13.71 -4.87 11.09
CA CYS A 29 13.03 -6.13 11.39
C CYS A 29 13.32 -6.59 12.83
N LEU A 30 12.32 -7.20 13.46
CA LEU A 30 12.42 -7.67 14.84
C LEU A 30 13.55 -8.70 15.06
N ASP A 31 13.77 -9.59 14.10
CA ASP A 31 14.77 -10.65 14.17
C ASP A 31 15.25 -11.08 12.78
N LYS A 32 16.28 -11.94 12.74
CA LYS A 32 16.87 -12.46 11.50
C LYS A 32 15.85 -13.22 10.65
N GLN A 33 14.94 -13.99 11.28
CA GLN A 33 13.96 -14.78 10.55
C GLN A 33 12.95 -13.88 9.83
N ALA A 34 12.47 -12.83 10.50
CA ALA A 34 11.60 -11.82 9.91
C ALA A 34 12.28 -11.10 8.74
N ARG A 35 13.55 -10.71 8.91
CA ARG A 35 14.34 -10.08 7.84
C ARG A 35 14.50 -10.98 6.63
N ASP A 36 14.91 -12.23 6.84
CA ASP A 36 15.18 -13.16 5.76
C ASP A 36 13.89 -13.50 4.98
N TYR A 37 12.77 -13.67 5.70
CA TYR A 37 11.46 -13.88 5.08
C TYR A 37 10.94 -12.65 4.33
N PHE A 38 11.11 -11.44 4.89
CA PHE A 38 10.74 -10.21 4.19
C PHE A 38 11.59 -10.00 2.93
N SER A 39 12.89 -10.33 2.98
CA SER A 39 13.79 -10.29 1.83
C SER A 39 13.37 -11.26 0.73
N SER A 40 13.01 -12.51 1.09
CA SER A 40 12.59 -13.51 0.11
C SER A 40 11.35 -13.06 -0.68
N CYS A 41 10.43 -12.31 -0.04
CA CYS A 41 9.27 -11.76 -0.73
C CYS A 41 9.67 -10.88 -1.94
N PHE A 42 10.79 -10.15 -1.87
CA PHE A 42 11.28 -9.34 -2.99
C PHE A 42 12.01 -10.17 -4.05
N GLU A 43 12.64 -11.27 -3.66
CA GLU A 43 13.37 -12.17 -4.57
C GLU A 43 12.42 -13.08 -5.37
N GLU A 44 11.31 -13.51 -4.75
CA GLU A 44 10.41 -14.52 -5.33
C GLU A 44 9.49 -13.94 -6.40
N GLU A 45 8.89 -12.76 -6.18
CA GLU A 45 8.15 -11.90 -7.13
C GLU A 45 7.17 -11.03 -6.31
N ALA A 46 7.66 -9.95 -5.69
CA ALA A 46 6.78 -9.01 -4.99
C ALA A 46 5.83 -8.31 -5.97
N ILE A 47 4.60 -8.83 -6.13
CA ILE A 47 3.59 -8.21 -7.00
C ILE A 47 2.93 -7.04 -6.28
N LEU A 48 3.34 -5.82 -6.65
CA LEU A 48 2.69 -4.60 -6.19
C LEU A 48 1.42 -4.33 -7.02
N ARG A 49 0.25 -4.73 -6.50
CA ARG A 49 -1.05 -4.40 -7.12
C ARG A 49 -1.61 -3.11 -6.52
N ILE A 50 -1.61 -2.03 -7.30
CA ILE A 50 -2.23 -0.75 -6.93
C ILE A 50 -3.56 -0.64 -7.66
N ASN A 51 -4.65 -0.96 -6.96
CA ASN A 51 -5.99 -0.72 -7.47
C ASN A 51 -6.57 0.52 -6.78
N PRO A 52 -6.92 1.59 -7.52
CA PRO A 52 -7.68 2.67 -6.92
C PRO A 52 -9.01 2.13 -6.43
N LYS A 53 -9.47 2.58 -5.26
CA LYS A 53 -10.87 2.34 -4.86
C LYS A 53 -11.76 3.13 -5.82
N LEU A 54 -12.26 2.49 -6.86
CA LEU A 54 -13.33 3.05 -7.69
C LEU A 54 -14.61 3.01 -6.85
N ILE A 55 -14.99 4.14 -6.25
CA ILE A 55 -16.33 4.30 -5.71
C ILE A 55 -17.20 4.64 -6.91
N LEU A 56 -17.81 3.63 -7.53
CA LEU A 56 -18.90 3.86 -8.47
C LEU A 56 -20.09 4.33 -7.63
N GLU A 57 -20.45 5.61 -7.69
CA GLU A 57 -21.76 6.06 -7.22
C GLU A 57 -22.82 5.29 -8.01
N GLU A 58 -23.57 4.40 -7.35
CA GLU A 58 -24.76 3.81 -7.95
C GLU A 58 -25.71 4.95 -8.33
N PRO A 59 -26.20 5.03 -9.59
CA PRO A 59 -27.18 6.04 -9.92
C PRO A 59 -28.40 5.83 -9.03
N LYS A 60 -28.78 6.86 -8.25
CA LYS A 60 -30.03 6.85 -7.49
C LYS A 60 -31.17 6.48 -8.44
N PRO A 61 -32.05 5.52 -8.09
CA PRO A 61 -33.22 5.23 -8.91
C PRO A 61 -33.98 6.54 -9.14
N ALA A 62 -34.18 6.90 -10.41
CA ALA A 62 -35.06 8.02 -10.74
C ALA A 62 -36.45 7.68 -10.21
N ALA A 63 -37.02 8.55 -9.38
CA ALA A 63 -38.38 8.38 -8.90
C ALA A 63 -39.32 8.28 -10.11
N GLU A 64 -40.06 7.17 -10.21
CA GLU A 64 -41.07 6.98 -11.24
C GLU A 64 -42.11 8.11 -11.13
N PRO A 65 -42.56 8.72 -12.25
CA PRO A 65 -43.60 9.74 -12.19
C PRO A 65 -44.88 9.10 -11.65
N SER A 66 -45.39 9.66 -10.55
CA SER A 66 -46.72 9.32 -10.03
C SER A 66 -47.76 9.77 -11.07
N GLU A 67 -48.27 8.86 -11.88
CA GLU A 67 -49.48 9.10 -12.66
C GLU A 67 -50.70 9.20 -11.73
N SER A 68 -51.52 10.20 -12.02
CA SER A 68 -52.70 10.65 -11.26
C SER A 68 -53.94 9.80 -11.54
#